data_AF-A0A1M3HAY5-F1
#
_entry.id   AF-A0A1M3HAY5-F1
#
_cell.length_a   1.000
_cell.length_b   1.000
_cell.length_c   1.000
_cell.angle_alpha   90.00
_cell.angle_beta   90.00
_cell.angle_gamma   90.00
#
_symmetry.space_group_name_H-M   'P 1'
#
loop_
_entity.id
_entity.type
_entity.pdbx_description
1 polymer ?
#
loop_
_entity_poly.entity_id
_entity_poly.type
_entity_poly.pdbx_seq_one_letter_code
_entity_poly.pdbx_strand_id
1 'polypeptide(L)'
;MKDAKDNEGHSIKILGRAGMIYQDRKKKYFIDCEMLVGPTYDLVVYANSVRHYKEGDEPLPDIKKQEILGIVAKLLISAKIRAEFQP
;
A
#
# COMPACT_ATOMS: atom_id res chain seq x y z
N MET A 1 -4.23 14.65 3.06
CA MET A 1 -3.95 13.20 3.13
C MET A 1 -4.30 12.64 1.76
N LYS A 2 -3.39 11.92 1.09
CA LYS A 2 -3.67 11.36 -0.24
C LYS A 2 -4.28 9.97 -0.05
N ASP A 3 -5.54 9.85 -0.42
CA ASP A 3 -6.32 8.61 -0.37
C ASP A 3 -6.73 8.25 -1.80
N ALA A 4 -6.81 6.96 -2.12
CA ALA A 4 -7.30 6.47 -3.41
C ALA A 4 -8.29 5.34 -3.20
N LYS A 5 -9.31 5.26 -4.05
CA LYS A 5 -10.38 4.26 -3.97
C LYS A 5 -10.86 3.89 -5.37
N ASP A 6 -11.20 2.63 -5.57
CA ASP A 6 -11.90 2.15 -6.76
C ASP A 6 -13.36 1.73 -6.47
N ASN A 7 -14.05 1.29 -7.53
CA ASN A 7 -15.45 0.85 -7.45
C ASN A 7 -15.60 -0.59 -6.93
N GLU A 8 -14.51 -1.34 -6.75
CA GLU A 8 -14.52 -2.75 -6.32
C GLU A 8 -14.42 -2.90 -4.79
N GLY A 9 -14.28 -1.76 -4.09
CA GLY A 9 -14.17 -1.71 -2.63
C GLY A 9 -12.72 -1.74 -2.16
N HIS A 10 -11.76 -1.49 -3.04
CA HIS A 10 -10.37 -1.32 -2.69
C HIS A 10 -10.05 0.15 -2.41
N SER A 11 -9.24 0.39 -1.39
CA SER A 11 -8.74 1.74 -1.11
C SER A 11 -7.39 1.71 -0.43
N ILE A 12 -6.64 2.80 -0.60
CA ILE A 12 -5.41 3.08 0.12
C ILE A 12 -5.52 4.39 0.90
N LYS A 13 -4.86 4.44 2.05
CA LYS A 13 -4.71 5.62 2.89
C LYS A 13 -3.26 5.76 3.34
N ILE A 14 -2.60 6.85 2.97
CA ILE A 14 -1.22 7.14 3.41
C ILE A 14 -1.24 7.78 4.80
N LEU A 15 -0.51 7.18 5.75
CA LEU A 15 -0.48 7.57 7.16
C LEU A 15 0.58 8.63 7.45
N GLY A 16 0.44 9.81 6.85
CA GLY A 16 1.41 10.90 7.04
C GLY A 16 2.69 10.65 6.26
N ARG A 17 3.86 10.69 6.93
CA ARG A 17 5.17 10.54 6.27
C ARG A 17 5.54 9.08 5.98
N ALA A 18 5.00 8.14 6.74
CA ALA A 18 5.33 6.73 6.62
C ALA A 18 4.11 5.84 6.89
N GLY A 19 4.07 4.71 6.20
CA GLY A 19 3.02 3.70 6.32
C GLY A 19 1.79 3.98 5.47
N MET A 20 1.16 2.90 5.03
CA MET A 20 -0.05 2.89 4.21
C MET A 20 -1.00 1.81 4.69
N ILE A 21 -2.28 2.14 4.78
CA ILE A 21 -3.34 1.15 4.96
C ILE A 21 -3.94 0.84 3.61
N TYR A 22 -3.91 -0.43 3.21
CA TYR A 22 -4.72 -0.95 2.13
C TYR A 22 -5.97 -1.62 2.71
N GLN A 23 -7.14 -1.32 2.16
CA GLN A 23 -8.41 -1.93 2.56
C GLN A 23 -9.03 -2.66 1.36
N ASP A 24 -9.34 -3.93 1.55
CA ASP A 24 -10.12 -4.79 0.66
C ASP A 24 -11.45 -5.11 1.35
N ARG A 25 -12.50 -4.35 1.00
CA ARG A 25 -13.83 -4.44 1.62
C ARG A 25 -13.77 -4.30 3.15
N LYS A 26 -13.77 -5.42 3.88
CA LYS A 26 -13.69 -5.47 5.36
C LYS A 26 -12.29 -5.77 5.89
N LYS A 27 -11.38 -6.29 5.05
CA LYS A 27 -10.02 -6.64 5.44
C LYS A 27 -9.10 -5.44 5.29
N LYS A 28 -8.18 -5.27 6.23
CA LYS A 28 -7.20 -4.18 6.21
C LYS A 28 -5.80 -4.75 6.34
N TYR A 29 -4.90 -4.15 5.59
CA TYR A 29 -3.50 -4.52 5.53
C TYR A 29 -2.67 -3.27 5.77
N PHE A 30 -1.59 -3.44 6.52
CA PHE A 30 -0.58 -2.42 6.69
C PHE A 30 0.59 -2.71 5.74
N ILE A 31 1.11 -1.67 5.12
CA ILE A 31 2.27 -1.72 4.24
C ILE A 31 3.20 -0.60 4.69
N ASP A 32 4.45 -0.94 5.03
CA ASP A 32 5.48 0.07 5.27
C ASP A 32 5.77 0.79 3.96
N CYS A 33 5.80 2.11 4.03
CA CYS A 33 6.17 2.98 2.93
C CYS A 33 6.75 4.28 3.50
N GLU A 34 7.50 5.03 2.70
CA GLU A 34 8.06 6.32 3.11
C GLU A 34 7.88 7.35 1.99
N MET A 35 7.46 8.57 2.35
CA MET A 35 7.39 9.68 1.41
C MET A 35 8.80 10.15 1.04
N LEU A 36 9.09 10.23 -0.25
CA LEU A 36 10.39 10.67 -0.75
C LEU A 36 10.37 12.17 -1.06
N VAL A 37 11.51 12.82 -0.81
CA VAL A 37 11.77 14.18 -1.27
C VAL A 37 12.65 14.08 -2.51
N GLY A 38 12.05 14.20 -3.69
CA GLY A 38 12.80 14.12 -4.94
C GLY A 38 11.93 14.26 -6.19
N PRO A 39 12.55 14.39 -7.37
CA PRO A 39 11.83 14.60 -8.62
C PRO A 39 11.23 13.31 -9.20
N THR A 40 11.75 12.13 -8.83
CA THR A 40 11.44 10.87 -9.52
C THR A 40 10.22 10.15 -8.93
N TYR A 41 10.24 9.90 -7.62
CA TYR A 41 9.20 9.16 -6.92
C TYR A 41 8.67 9.98 -5.75
N ASP A 42 7.39 9.81 -5.47
CA ASP A 42 6.69 10.43 -4.34
C ASP A 42 6.71 9.52 -3.11
N LEU A 43 6.87 8.21 -3.31
CA LEU A 43 6.76 7.18 -2.28
C LEU A 43 7.70 6.00 -2.58
N VAL A 44 8.33 5.42 -1.56
CA VAL A 44 8.89 4.06 -1.60
C VAL A 44 7.96 3.12 -0.85
N VAL A 45 7.68 1.94 -1.40
CA VAL A 45 6.81 0.90 -0.83
C VAL A 45 7.64 -0.36 -0.59
N TYR A 46 7.68 -0.83 0.66
CA TYR A 46 8.42 -2.03 1.04
C TYR A 46 7.54 -3.27 0.86
N ALA A 47 7.75 -4.02 -0.21
CA ALA A 47 6.92 -5.13 -0.64
C ALA A 47 6.85 -6.27 0.39
N ASN A 48 7.92 -6.55 1.12
CA ASN A 48 7.92 -7.62 2.12
C ASN A 48 7.17 -7.28 3.41
N SER A 49 6.85 -6.00 3.62
CA SER A 49 6.24 -5.49 4.86
C SER A 49 4.74 -5.72 5.00
N VAL A 50 4.09 -6.20 3.92
CA VAL A 50 2.64 -6.39 3.87
C VAL A 50 2.21 -7.35 4.98
N ARG A 51 1.37 -6.85 5.88
CA ARG A 51 0.85 -7.59 7.04
C ARG A 51 -0.58 -7.21 7.35
N HIS A 52 -1.25 -8.00 8.17
CA HIS A 52 -2.58 -7.67 8.65
C HIS A 52 -2.57 -6.38 9.47
N TYR A 53 -3.60 -5.53 9.32
CA TYR A 53 -3.74 -4.34 10.14
C TYR A 53 -4.47 -4.67 11.45
N LYS A 54 -3.76 -4.61 12.57
CA LYS A 54 -4.28 -4.88 13.93
C LYS A 54 -4.78 -6.33 14.16
N GLU A 55 -4.40 -7.27 13.31
CA GLU A 55 -4.70 -8.71 13.50
C GLU A 55 -3.39 -9.49 13.55
N GLY A 56 -2.84 -9.71 14.74
CA GLY A 56 -1.66 -10.58 14.95
C GLY A 56 -0.41 -10.26 14.11
N ASP A 57 0.63 -11.08 14.26
CA ASP A 57 1.86 -11.03 13.45
C ASP A 57 1.96 -12.24 12.52
N GLU A 58 0.84 -12.90 12.21
CA GLU A 58 0.85 -14.03 11.30
C GLU A 58 1.29 -13.57 9.89
N PRO A 59 2.33 -14.18 9.32
CA PRO A 59 2.84 -13.78 8.03
C PRO A 59 1.82 -14.13 6.93
N LEU A 60 1.62 -13.19 6.01
CA LEU A 60 0.83 -13.44 4.81
C LEU A 60 1.60 -14.33 3.83
N PRO A 61 0.93 -15.26 3.13
CA PRO A 61 1.53 -15.99 2.01
C PRO A 61 2.01 -15.03 0.92
N ASP A 62 3.14 -15.33 0.27
CA ASP A 62 3.74 -14.44 -0.74
C ASP A 62 2.81 -14.16 -1.92
N ILE A 63 2.04 -15.15 -2.37
CA ILE A 63 1.01 -14.98 -3.40
C ILE A 63 0.02 -13.90 -2.99
N LYS A 64 -0.39 -13.89 -1.70
CA LYS A 64 -1.34 -12.90 -1.20
C LYS A 64 -0.73 -11.50 -1.14
N LYS A 65 0.55 -11.39 -0.77
CA LYS A 65 1.27 -10.11 -0.79
C LYS A 65 1.36 -9.56 -2.22
N GLN A 66 1.67 -10.42 -3.20
CA GLN A 66 1.74 -10.04 -4.61
C GLN A 66 0.39 -9.53 -5.15
N GLU A 67 -0.73 -10.22 -4.83
CA GLU A 67 -2.08 -9.76 -5.19
C GLU A 67 -2.35 -8.35 -4.63
N ILE A 68 -2.07 -8.15 -3.33
CA ILE A 68 -2.28 -6.86 -2.65
C ILE A 68 -1.45 -5.76 -3.32
N LEU A 69 -0.16 -6.02 -3.55
CA LEU A 69 0.76 -5.04 -4.15
C LEU A 69 0.35 -4.69 -5.59
N GLY A 70 -0.17 -5.66 -6.36
CA GLY A 70 -0.70 -5.41 -7.70
C GLY A 70 -1.89 -4.44 -7.71
N ILE A 71 -2.80 -4.56 -6.73
CA ILE A 71 -3.95 -3.64 -6.58
C ILE A 71 -3.47 -2.27 -6.08
N VAL A 72 -2.61 -2.26 -5.07
CA VAL A 72 -2.02 -1.02 -4.52
C VAL A 72 -1.31 -0.22 -5.61
N ALA A 73 -0.53 -0.87 -6.48
CA ALA A 73 0.12 -0.21 -7.61
C ALA A 73 -0.89 0.48 -8.54
N LYS A 74 -2.00 -0.19 -8.89
CA LYS A 74 -3.08 0.40 -9.72
C LYS A 74 -3.74 1.60 -9.05
N LEU A 75 -3.98 1.52 -7.74
CA LEU A 75 -4.55 2.62 -6.96
C LEU A 75 -3.61 3.83 -6.89
N LEU A 76 -2.30 3.60 -6.68
CA LEU A 76 -1.28 4.66 -6.67
C LEU A 76 -1.17 5.35 -8.04
N ILE A 77 -1.16 4.58 -9.14
CA ILE A 77 -1.18 5.11 -10.51
C ILE A 77 -2.42 5.98 -10.74
N SER A 78 -3.59 5.48 -10.35
CA SER A 78 -4.86 6.20 -10.50
C SER A 78 -4.89 7.52 -9.71
N ALA A 79 -4.24 7.55 -8.54
CA ALA A 79 -4.05 8.74 -7.72
C ALA A 79 -2.90 9.66 -8.18
N LYS A 80 -2.23 9.33 -9.28
CA LYS A 80 -1.04 10.03 -9.80
C LYS A 80 0.07 10.12 -8.74
N ILE A 81 0.28 9.04 -7.99
CA ILE A 81 1.36 8.87 -7.02
C ILE A 81 2.41 7.95 -7.65
N ARG A 82 3.62 8.47 -7.85
CA ARG A 82 4.75 7.70 -8.41
C ARG A 82 5.41 6.95 -7.26
N ALA A 83 5.35 5.63 -7.29
CA ALA A 83 5.90 4.78 -6.25
C ALA A 83 7.00 3.88 -6.79
N GLU A 84 8.06 3.73 -5.99
CA GLU A 84 9.08 2.70 -6.18
C GLU A 84 8.77 1.53 -5.24
N PHE A 85 8.76 0.30 -5.77
CA PHE A 85 8.56 -0.90 -4.96
C PHE A 85 9.92 -1.55 -4.71
N GLN A 86 10.27 -1.68 -3.43
CA GLN A 86 11.50 -2.32 -2.98
C GLN A 86 11.17 -3.60 -2.21
N PRO A 87 12.03 -4.63 -2.27
CA PRO A 87 11.84 -5.85 -1.49
C PRO A 87 11.80 -5.53 0.01
#